data_AF-A0A9Q9VLZ3-F1
#
_entry.id   AF-A0A9Q9VLZ3-F1
#
_cell.length_a   1.000
_cell.length_b   1.000
_cell.length_c   1.000
_cell.angle_alpha   90.00
_cell.angle_beta   90.00
_cell.angle_gamma   90.00
#
_symmetry.space_group_name_H-M   'P 1'
#
loop_
_entity.id
_entity.type
_entity.pdbx_description
1 polymer ?
#
loop_
_entity_poly.entity_id
_entity_poly.type
_entity_poly.pdbx_seq_one_letter_code
_entity_poly.pdbx_strand_id
1 'polypeptide(L)'
;MPSLCPSIENDAYFMVLTAKIWTDARSYCRQHYTDLPTIHNSKENNQINKILLSGYYIWIGLFLDSWEWSDQWDLRFKHWAASQPSMSSGDCAGMSTTDSGKWFQQSCDLQQPFVCYGDDKRKQIVRLKVTCNGKCTLNDPSLQTAILDEVCICLKQYLV
;
A
#
# COMPACT_ATOMS: atom_id res chain seq x y z
N MET A 1 12.08 -21.79 0.38
CA MET A 1 12.26 -22.39 1.72
C MET A 1 11.83 -21.35 2.75
N PRO A 2 11.26 -21.69 3.94
CA PRO A 2 10.61 -22.94 4.42
C PRO A 2 9.07 -22.85 4.14
N SER A 3 8.04 -23.50 4.75
CA SER A 3 7.78 -24.57 5.77
C SER A 3 7.85 -24.20 7.29
N LEU A 4 7.22 -24.85 8.30
CA LEU A 4 6.37 -26.06 8.44
C LEU A 4 5.16 -25.83 9.41
N CYS A 5 4.08 -26.60 9.22
CA CYS A 5 3.23 -27.44 10.12
C CYS A 5 3.45 -27.49 11.68
N PRO A 6 2.56 -28.17 12.48
CA PRO A 6 1.08 -28.33 12.44
C PRO A 6 0.35 -28.38 13.83
N SER A 7 -0.99 -28.44 13.85
CA SER A 7 -1.81 -29.17 14.88
C SER A 7 -3.21 -29.48 14.31
N ILE A 8 -3.97 -30.47 14.84
CA ILE A 8 -5.21 -30.99 14.20
C ILE A 8 -6.30 -31.38 15.22
N GLU A 9 -7.57 -31.05 14.93
CA GLU A 9 -8.82 -31.88 15.09
C GLU A 9 -10.08 -31.01 15.23
N ASN A 10 -11.21 -31.24 14.54
CA ASN A 10 -11.53 -32.25 13.52
C ASN A 10 -12.69 -31.76 12.61
N ASP A 11 -12.40 -30.94 11.60
CA ASP A 11 -13.42 -30.29 10.76
C ASP A 11 -14.20 -31.24 9.84
N ALA A 12 -15.49 -30.94 9.66
CA ALA A 12 -16.33 -31.52 8.61
C ALA A 12 -16.35 -30.60 7.38
N TYR A 13 -15.74 -31.04 6.28
CA TYR A 13 -15.70 -30.31 5.02
C TYR A 13 -16.87 -30.72 4.09
N PHE A 14 -17.39 -29.77 3.31
CA PHE A 14 -18.55 -29.98 2.43
C PHE A 14 -18.26 -29.45 1.02
N MET A 15 -18.45 -30.28 0.00
CA MET A 15 -18.26 -29.89 -1.40
C MET A 15 -19.56 -29.34 -2.01
N VAL A 16 -19.48 -28.13 -2.57
CA VAL A 16 -20.55 -27.51 -3.36
C VAL A 16 -20.12 -27.50 -4.83
N LEU A 17 -20.93 -28.11 -5.70
CA LEU A 17 -20.60 -28.29 -7.13
C LEU A 17 -21.00 -27.07 -8.01
N THR A 18 -21.70 -26.09 -7.47
CA THR A 18 -22.11 -24.87 -8.19
C THR A 18 -20.98 -23.84 -8.23
N ALA A 19 -20.37 -23.65 -9.40
CA ALA A 19 -19.23 -22.75 -9.59
C ALA A 19 -19.53 -21.26 -9.32
N LYS A 20 -18.57 -20.57 -8.69
CA LYS A 20 -18.62 -19.14 -8.29
C LYS A 20 -17.21 -18.52 -8.32
N ILE A 21 -17.08 -17.20 -8.46
CA ILE A 21 -15.79 -16.47 -8.31
C ILE A 21 -15.37 -16.40 -6.84
N TRP A 22 -14.09 -16.15 -6.51
CA TRP A 22 -13.61 -16.30 -5.11
C TRP A 22 -14.38 -15.46 -4.07
N THR A 23 -14.68 -14.19 -4.34
CA THR A 23 -15.47 -13.32 -3.42
C THR A 23 -16.88 -13.87 -3.16
N ASP A 24 -17.51 -14.41 -4.20
CA ASP A 24 -18.90 -14.85 -4.19
C ASP A 24 -19.01 -16.30 -3.71
N ALA A 25 -17.98 -17.11 -3.96
CA ALA A 25 -17.77 -18.43 -3.38
C ALA A 25 -17.52 -18.29 -1.89
N ARG A 26 -16.69 -17.33 -1.45
CA ARG A 26 -16.50 -16.98 -0.04
C ARG A 26 -17.80 -16.51 0.60
N SER A 27 -18.48 -15.55 -0.02
CA SER A 27 -19.76 -15.03 0.47
C SER A 27 -20.83 -16.13 0.56
N TYR A 28 -20.91 -17.02 -0.43
CA TYR A 28 -21.83 -18.16 -0.43
C TYR A 28 -21.46 -19.24 0.58
N CYS A 29 -20.18 -19.60 0.70
CA CYS A 29 -19.70 -20.53 1.72
C CYS A 29 -19.93 -19.97 3.13
N ARG A 30 -19.87 -18.65 3.33
CA ARG A 30 -20.26 -17.97 4.58
C ARG A 30 -21.77 -17.82 4.77
N GLN A 31 -22.56 -17.90 3.69
CA GLN A 31 -24.02 -17.80 3.72
C GLN A 31 -24.69 -19.16 4.05
N HIS A 32 -24.04 -20.27 3.70
CA HIS A 32 -24.61 -21.62 3.80
C HIS A 32 -23.77 -22.63 4.59
N TYR A 33 -22.48 -22.34 4.84
CA TYR A 33 -21.51 -23.18 5.54
C TYR A 33 -20.61 -22.28 6.41
N THR A 34 -19.34 -22.64 6.63
CA THR A 34 -18.38 -21.86 7.44
C THR A 34 -17.69 -20.74 6.64
N ASP A 35 -16.74 -21.10 5.79
CA ASP A 35 -16.00 -20.22 4.87
C ASP A 35 -15.35 -21.10 3.78
N LEU A 36 -14.61 -20.50 2.85
CA LEU A 36 -13.61 -21.26 2.09
C LEU A 36 -12.53 -21.78 3.06
N PRO A 37 -12.13 -23.06 2.98
CA PRO A 37 -11.30 -23.68 4.03
C PRO A 37 -9.90 -23.07 4.08
N THR A 38 -9.43 -22.75 5.29
CA THR A 38 -8.00 -22.54 5.56
C THR A 38 -7.36 -23.90 5.81
N ILE A 39 -6.17 -24.15 5.24
CA ILE A 39 -5.50 -25.45 5.30
C ILE A 39 -4.19 -25.28 6.06
N HIS A 40 -4.13 -25.75 7.30
CA HIS A 40 -3.01 -25.49 8.22
C HIS A 40 -1.95 -26.59 8.17
N ASN A 41 -2.31 -27.79 7.71
CA ASN A 41 -1.42 -28.94 7.62
C ASN A 41 -1.86 -29.98 6.57
N SER A 42 -1.00 -30.97 6.33
CA SER A 42 -1.23 -32.03 5.34
C SER A 42 -2.30 -33.05 5.74
N LYS A 43 -2.65 -33.22 7.03
CA LYS A 43 -3.75 -34.12 7.45
C LYS A 43 -5.10 -33.49 7.06
N GLU A 44 -5.31 -32.21 7.34
CA GLU A 44 -6.46 -31.42 6.86
C GLU A 44 -6.56 -31.40 5.34
N ASN A 45 -5.46 -31.06 4.64
CA ASN A 45 -5.42 -31.09 3.18
C ASN A 45 -5.86 -32.44 2.61
N ASN A 46 -5.45 -33.54 3.25
CA ASN A 46 -5.81 -34.89 2.85
C ASN A 46 -7.23 -35.31 3.30
N GLN A 47 -7.81 -34.69 4.33
CA GLN A 47 -9.23 -34.85 4.68
C GLN A 47 -10.12 -34.16 3.65
N ILE A 48 -9.78 -32.94 3.23
CA ILE A 48 -10.43 -32.24 2.12
C ILE A 48 -10.29 -33.06 0.83
N ASN A 49 -9.07 -33.49 0.47
CA ASN A 49 -8.81 -34.25 -0.76
C ASN A 49 -9.64 -35.56 -0.85
N LYS A 50 -9.90 -36.23 0.27
CA LYS A 50 -10.69 -37.47 0.33
C LYS A 50 -12.18 -37.30 -0.01
N ILE A 51 -12.71 -36.07 0.01
CA ILE A 51 -14.09 -35.78 -0.40
C ILE A 51 -14.18 -35.07 -1.76
N LEU A 52 -13.05 -34.82 -2.43
CA LEU A 52 -13.06 -34.23 -3.78
C LEU A 52 -13.45 -35.29 -4.82
N LEU A 53 -14.38 -34.94 -5.70
CA LEU A 53 -14.63 -35.75 -6.89
C LEU A 53 -13.50 -35.58 -7.90
N SER A 54 -13.08 -36.70 -8.52
CA SER A 54 -11.97 -36.70 -9.48
C SER A 54 -12.28 -35.77 -10.67
N GLY A 55 -11.32 -34.91 -11.03
CA GLY A 55 -11.45 -33.92 -12.11
C GLY A 55 -11.92 -32.51 -11.71
N TYR A 56 -12.20 -32.25 -10.42
CA TYR A 56 -12.62 -30.93 -9.94
C TYR A 56 -11.51 -30.12 -9.26
N TYR A 57 -11.63 -28.79 -9.33
CA TYR A 57 -10.84 -27.81 -8.58
C TYR A 57 -11.75 -27.03 -7.63
N ILE A 58 -11.23 -26.56 -6.49
CA ILE A 58 -11.98 -25.83 -5.45
C ILE A 58 -11.25 -24.56 -4.99
N TRP A 59 -11.99 -23.61 -4.43
CA TRP A 59 -11.45 -22.43 -3.75
C TRP A 59 -11.09 -22.71 -2.28
N ILE A 60 -10.11 -21.98 -1.74
CA ILE A 60 -9.65 -22.05 -0.35
C ILE A 60 -9.50 -20.63 0.24
N GLY A 61 -9.47 -20.49 1.57
CA GLY A 61 -9.66 -19.22 2.30
C GLY A 61 -8.51 -18.20 2.27
N LEU A 62 -7.43 -18.45 1.52
CA LEU A 62 -6.21 -17.64 1.53
C LEU A 62 -6.30 -16.43 0.58
N PHE A 63 -5.99 -15.23 1.09
CA PHE A 63 -5.94 -13.96 0.34
C PHE A 63 -4.94 -12.96 0.96
N LEU A 64 -4.68 -11.85 0.26
CA LEU A 64 -3.56 -10.90 0.43
C LEU A 64 -3.94 -9.59 -0.33
N ASP A 65 -3.71 -8.34 0.08
CA ASP A 65 -3.16 -7.66 1.28
C ASP A 65 -3.97 -6.34 1.48
N SER A 66 -3.64 -5.47 2.45
CA SER A 66 -4.33 -4.16 2.61
C SER A 66 -3.51 -3.02 3.27
N TRP A 67 -2.21 -2.94 2.99
CA TRP A 67 -1.41 -1.73 3.26
C TRP A 67 -1.15 -0.99 1.95
N GLU A 68 -1.13 0.34 1.98
CA GLU A 68 -0.85 1.23 0.83
C GLU A 68 0.06 2.40 1.26
N TRP A 69 0.91 2.92 0.36
CA TRP A 69 1.62 4.18 0.60
C TRP A 69 0.70 5.38 0.29
N SER A 70 0.92 6.52 0.95
CA SER A 70 0.06 7.72 0.78
C SER A 70 0.19 8.41 -0.58
N ASP A 71 1.26 8.15 -1.32
CA ASP A 71 1.45 8.52 -2.73
C ASP A 71 1.03 7.41 -3.72
N GLN A 72 0.35 6.37 -3.22
CA GLN A 72 -0.11 5.19 -3.95
C GLN A 72 1.03 4.36 -4.58
N TRP A 73 2.26 4.50 -4.06
CA TRP A 73 3.38 3.64 -4.46
C TRP A 73 3.21 2.18 -3.98
N ASP A 74 3.95 1.28 -4.62
CA ASP A 74 3.90 -0.17 -4.43
C ASP A 74 4.70 -0.64 -3.19
N LEU A 75 4.06 -1.40 -2.30
CA LEU A 75 4.59 -1.84 -1.00
C LEU A 75 5.52 -3.08 -1.06
N ARG A 76 6.43 -3.07 -2.03
CA ARG A 76 7.48 -4.10 -2.20
C ARG A 76 8.47 -4.17 -1.04
N PHE A 77 8.70 -3.03 -0.37
CA PHE A 77 9.56 -2.95 0.81
C PHE A 77 8.71 -2.83 2.06
N LYS A 78 9.02 -3.65 3.06
CA LYS A 78 8.39 -3.65 4.38
C LYS A 78 9.47 -3.70 5.46
N HIS A 79 9.63 -2.63 6.23
CA HIS A 79 10.61 -2.56 7.33
C HIS A 79 9.96 -2.55 8.72
N TRP A 80 8.81 -3.20 8.84
CA TRP A 80 8.11 -3.46 10.10
C TRP A 80 9.03 -4.04 11.17
N ALA A 81 8.80 -3.63 12.42
CA ALA A 81 9.37 -4.24 13.62
C ALA A 81 8.90 -5.68 13.80
N ALA A 82 9.48 -6.39 14.77
CA ALA A 82 8.95 -7.69 15.19
C ALA A 82 7.48 -7.51 15.64
N SER A 83 6.60 -8.39 15.18
CA SER A 83 5.15 -8.34 15.44
C SER A 83 4.43 -7.11 14.87
N GLN A 84 4.95 -6.49 13.81
CA GLN A 84 4.28 -5.42 13.04
C GLN A 84 4.07 -5.85 11.57
N PRO A 85 3.02 -5.37 10.87
CA PRO A 85 1.94 -4.50 11.35
C PRO A 85 1.04 -5.24 12.37
N SER A 86 0.56 -4.51 13.38
CA SER A 86 -0.23 -5.05 14.49
C SER A 86 -1.68 -4.57 14.43
N MET A 87 -2.58 -5.50 14.09
CA MET A 87 -4.03 -5.36 13.78
C MET A 87 -4.91 -4.43 14.66
N SER A 88 -4.40 -3.88 15.76
CA SER A 88 -5.10 -3.05 16.73
C SER A 88 -4.49 -1.67 16.95
N SER A 89 -3.42 -1.30 16.24
CA SER A 89 -2.58 -0.14 16.59
C SER A 89 -2.88 1.13 15.78
N GLY A 90 -3.91 1.13 14.92
CA GLY A 90 -4.33 2.26 14.05
C GLY A 90 -3.78 2.16 12.62
N ASP A 91 -4.38 2.83 11.65
CA ASP A 91 -4.12 2.51 10.22
C ASP A 91 -2.95 3.27 9.57
N CYS A 92 -2.11 3.92 10.37
CA CYS A 92 -0.91 4.64 9.93
C CYS A 92 0.39 3.92 10.33
N ALA A 93 1.49 4.23 9.64
CA ALA A 93 2.82 3.72 9.95
C ALA A 93 3.73 4.84 10.48
N GLY A 94 4.30 4.65 11.67
CA GLY A 94 5.37 5.48 12.25
C GLY A 94 6.71 4.75 12.23
N MET A 95 7.83 5.46 12.35
CA MET A 95 9.19 4.90 12.34
C MET A 95 9.92 5.18 13.65
N SER A 96 10.48 4.13 14.28
CA SER A 96 11.24 4.25 15.53
C SER A 96 12.72 4.50 15.29
N THR A 97 13.26 5.54 15.94
CA THR A 97 14.71 5.82 15.95
C THR A 97 15.47 4.92 16.93
N THR A 98 14.82 4.37 17.96
CA THR A 98 15.47 3.49 18.95
C THR A 98 15.50 2.03 18.53
N ASP A 99 14.63 1.63 17.60
CA ASP A 99 14.64 0.30 16.96
C ASP A 99 15.10 0.43 15.50
N SER A 100 16.30 1.00 15.27
CA SER A 100 17.01 0.98 13.98
C SER A 100 16.24 1.41 12.73
N GLY A 101 15.24 2.30 12.83
CA GLY A 101 14.38 2.69 11.71
C GLY A 101 13.24 1.71 11.40
N LYS A 102 12.91 0.81 12.32
CA LYS A 102 11.77 -0.12 12.20
C LYS A 102 10.44 0.60 12.22
N TRP A 103 9.51 0.10 11.42
CA TRP A 103 8.16 0.66 11.32
C TRP A 103 7.23 0.01 12.35
N PHE A 104 6.36 0.83 12.92
CA PHE A 104 5.34 0.43 13.87
C PHE A 104 3.99 0.95 13.36
N GLN A 105 2.98 0.10 13.45
CA GLN A 105 1.60 0.54 13.23
C GLN A 105 1.20 1.48 14.37
N GLN A 106 0.59 2.62 14.05
CA GLN A 106 0.31 3.74 14.96
C GLN A 106 -1.03 4.41 14.61
N SER A 107 -1.69 5.02 15.60
CA SER A 107 -2.90 5.81 15.34
C SER A 107 -2.55 7.09 14.59
N CYS A 108 -3.30 7.36 13.52
CA CYS A 108 -3.21 8.56 12.70
C CYS A 108 -3.54 9.84 13.49
N ASP A 109 -4.22 9.74 14.65
CA ASP A 109 -4.54 10.87 15.52
C ASP A 109 -3.36 11.31 16.43
N LEU A 110 -2.28 10.51 16.50
CA LEU A 110 -1.12 10.83 17.32
C LEU A 110 -0.35 12.00 16.70
N GLN A 111 -0.24 13.10 17.44
CA GLN A 111 0.61 14.24 17.07
C GLN A 111 2.09 13.86 17.20
N GLN A 112 2.64 13.29 16.12
CA GLN A 112 4.05 12.88 16.01
C GLN A 112 4.84 13.83 15.10
N PRO A 113 6.15 14.03 15.33
CA PRO A 113 7.05 14.59 14.33
C PRO A 113 7.08 13.72 13.07
N PHE A 114 7.05 14.35 11.90
CA PHE A 114 7.03 13.69 10.60
C PHE A 114 8.15 14.21 9.68
N VAL A 115 8.43 13.48 8.61
CA VAL A 115 9.42 13.85 7.58
C VAL A 115 8.70 14.00 6.24
N CYS A 116 8.91 15.14 5.58
CA CYS A 116 8.48 15.35 4.20
C CYS A 116 9.59 14.94 3.21
N TYR A 117 9.21 14.52 2.01
CA TYR A 117 10.11 14.30 0.87
C TYR A 117 9.70 15.19 -0.31
N GLY A 118 10.61 15.36 -1.26
CA GLY A 118 10.47 16.28 -2.40
C GLY A 118 11.26 17.58 -2.22
N ASP A 119 11.21 18.44 -3.25
CA ASP A 119 12.05 19.63 -3.33
C ASP A 119 11.70 20.71 -2.30
N ASP A 120 12.72 21.48 -1.91
CA ASP A 120 12.60 22.66 -1.06
C ASP A 120 11.86 23.79 -1.80
N LYS A 121 10.55 23.91 -1.54
CA LYS A 121 9.66 24.93 -2.12
C LYS A 121 9.82 26.30 -1.45
N ARG A 122 11.04 26.71 -1.10
CA ARG A 122 11.41 28.08 -0.69
C ARG A 122 10.89 29.09 -1.71
N LYS A 123 9.86 29.85 -1.34
CA LYS A 123 9.26 30.91 -2.16
C LYS A 123 10.20 32.12 -2.25
N GLN A 124 11.21 32.05 -3.13
CA GLN A 124 12.09 33.18 -3.43
C GLN A 124 11.31 34.25 -4.20
N ILE A 125 11.14 35.44 -3.62
CA ILE A 125 10.44 36.57 -4.26
C ILE A 125 11.45 37.32 -5.15
N VAL A 126 11.67 36.80 -6.36
CA VAL A 126 12.54 37.44 -7.36
C VAL A 126 11.85 38.71 -7.88
N ARG A 127 12.36 39.88 -7.50
CA ARG A 127 11.83 41.19 -7.94
C ARG A 127 12.37 41.57 -9.32
N LEU A 128 11.85 40.95 -10.38
CA LEU A 128 12.20 41.31 -11.76
C LEU A 128 11.64 42.70 -12.13
N LYS A 129 12.51 43.57 -12.66
CA LYS A 129 12.12 44.86 -13.26
C LYS A 129 12.00 44.70 -14.77
N VAL A 130 10.82 44.31 -15.25
CA VAL A 130 10.54 44.21 -16.68
C VAL A 130 10.39 45.61 -17.29
N THR A 131 11.16 45.93 -18.34
CA THR A 131 11.05 47.19 -19.10
C THR A 131 10.66 46.91 -20.55
N CYS A 132 9.44 47.26 -20.93
CA CYS A 132 8.88 46.99 -22.26
C CYS A 132 8.77 48.27 -23.11
N ASN A 133 9.44 48.30 -24.26
CA ASN A 133 9.39 49.42 -25.21
C ASN A 133 8.20 49.30 -26.19
N GLY A 134 7.01 48.93 -25.70
CA GLY A 134 5.83 48.72 -26.55
C GLY A 134 4.71 47.91 -25.90
N LYS A 135 3.78 47.40 -26.74
CA LYS A 135 2.60 46.60 -26.35
C LYS A 135 2.97 45.16 -25.91
N CYS A 136 3.79 45.01 -24.88
CA CYS A 136 3.97 43.74 -24.20
C CYS A 136 2.82 43.56 -23.18
N THR A 137 2.19 42.39 -23.14
CA THR A 137 1.19 42.05 -22.11
C THR A 137 1.65 40.85 -21.31
N LEU A 138 1.37 40.81 -20.00
CA LEU A 138 1.79 39.70 -19.13
C LEU A 138 1.08 38.36 -19.43
N ASN A 139 0.15 38.35 -20.38
CA ASN A 139 -0.53 37.15 -20.89
C ASN A 139 0.02 36.69 -22.25
N ASP A 140 1.05 37.36 -22.80
CA ASP A 140 1.75 36.91 -24.00
C ASP A 140 2.62 35.67 -23.67
N PRO A 141 2.40 34.50 -24.30
CA PRO A 141 3.15 33.28 -23.98
C PRO A 141 4.66 33.40 -24.18
N SER A 142 5.09 34.21 -25.14
CA SER A 142 6.51 34.47 -25.42
C SER A 142 7.15 35.27 -24.30
N LEU A 143 6.44 36.27 -23.77
CA LEU A 143 6.88 37.05 -22.62
C LEU A 143 6.87 36.21 -21.33
N GLN A 144 5.85 35.37 -21.13
CA GLN A 144 5.80 34.46 -19.98
C GLN A 144 6.96 33.46 -20.00
N THR A 145 7.25 32.84 -21.15
CA THR A 145 8.40 31.93 -21.30
C THR A 145 9.71 32.64 -21.02
N ALA A 146 9.96 33.82 -21.61
CA ALA A 146 11.18 34.58 -21.37
C ALA A 146 11.35 35.00 -19.89
N ILE A 147 10.25 35.34 -19.19
CA ILE A 147 10.28 35.62 -17.75
C ILE A 147 10.59 34.35 -16.95
N LEU A 148 10.02 33.20 -17.30
CA LEU A 148 10.26 31.93 -16.63
C LEU A 148 11.71 31.44 -16.81
N ASP A 149 12.28 31.59 -18.00
CA ASP A 149 13.68 31.26 -18.28
C ASP A 149 14.64 32.15 -17.47
N GLU A 150 14.39 33.46 -17.41
CA GLU A 150 15.21 34.39 -16.62
C GLU A 150 15.08 34.11 -15.11
N VAL A 151 13.87 33.79 -14.61
CA VAL A 151 13.69 33.29 -13.24
C VAL A 151 14.51 32.02 -13.00
N CYS A 152 14.49 31.06 -13.94
CA CYS A 152 15.27 29.82 -13.82
C CYS A 152 16.79 30.06 -13.85
N ILE A 153 17.27 31.10 -14.55
CA ILE A 153 18.68 31.50 -14.55
C ILE A 153 19.05 32.15 -13.21
N CYS A 154 18.26 33.11 -12.72
CA CYS A 154 18.49 33.75 -11.42
C CYS A 154 18.49 32.75 -10.26
N LEU A 155 17.52 31.81 -10.22
CA LEU A 155 17.43 30.82 -9.14
C LEU A 155 18.64 29.87 -9.10
N LYS A 156 19.24 29.54 -10.25
CA LYS A 156 20.46 28.71 -10.32
C LYS A 156 21.70 29.41 -9.74
N GLN A 157 21.76 30.75 -9.78
CA GLN A 157 22.86 31.51 -9.17
C GLN A 157 22.77 31.60 -7.64
N TYR A 158 21.60 31.32 -7.05
CA TYR A 158 21.36 31.33 -5.59
C TYR A 158 21.44 29.93 -4.94
N LEU A 159 21.93 28.92 -5.67
CA LEU A 159 22.03 27.52 -5.24
C LEU A 159 23.45 26.95 -5.34
N VAL A 160 24.45 27.84 -5.20
CA VAL A 160 25.89 27.54 -5.13
C VAL A 160 26.45 28.12 -3.83
#